data_AF-A0A9D1F4E5-F1
#
_entry.id   AF-A0A9D1F4E5-F1
#
_cell.length_a   1.000
_cell.length_b   1.000
_cell.length_c   1.000
_cell.angle_alpha   90.00
_cell.angle_beta   90.00
_cell.angle_gamma   90.00
#
_symmetry.space_group_name_H-M   'P 1'
#
loop_
_entity.id
_entity.type
_entity.pdbx_description
1 polymer ?
#
loop_
_entity_poly.entity_id
_entity_poly.type
_entity_poly.pdbx_seq_one_letter_code
_entity_poly.pdbx_strand_id
1 'polypeptide(L)'
;MNNDIFSGKTLKTVLEKRGRLEPMDLFYIMKSAAEELARLHQSGKIHGNIKPETVLISAQRWFCYSLPEKNGRLAAGYLPEQNETEKKAVWSRLSESAVLPFQAESDGDNYYTPLEVYVDRNQIGPWSDVYSLCAVMYTALTGQPIPSISEWICGANMKSPSELGIKNVPPYLEDALSMGLCMRRKDRLQNGMELYQMLRDKKKIVSQMSYKHPDQMPISTPSSHISSKKNRPKARRQTEQIRYFGIKRAKKIFRDGLPQIIRIPDKTDVILSNAFQSVVFPQKLVKVRQIILPESVREIQDHAFWQLEAEETIVVPDRTEQIGTDAFRMGESAYIICHRGTRIYEYCQKKHLRTSVDMDDWRNAGLCQYCGGQISFIWKNCKICGRPKDY
;
A
#
# COMPACT_ATOMS: atom_id res chain seq x y z
N MET A 1 27.50 -21.95 14.16
CA MET A 1 27.28 -20.94 13.09
C MET A 1 27.85 -19.57 13.41
N ASN A 2 28.61 -19.02 12.46
CA ASN A 2 29.12 -17.65 12.40
C ASN A 2 27.99 -16.61 12.44
N ASN A 3 27.50 -16.26 13.64
CA ASN A 3 26.55 -15.17 13.86
C ASN A 3 27.09 -13.78 13.47
N ASP A 4 28.32 -13.72 12.95
CA ASP A 4 29.06 -12.49 12.66
C ASP A 4 29.01 -12.04 11.19
N ILE A 5 28.63 -12.89 10.23
CA ILE A 5 28.76 -12.53 8.80
C ILE A 5 27.87 -11.34 8.42
N PHE A 6 26.75 -11.18 9.14
CA PHE A 6 25.80 -10.10 8.92
C PHE A 6 25.65 -9.17 10.13
N SER A 7 26.46 -9.36 11.18
CA SER A 7 26.46 -8.47 12.33
C SER A 7 26.78 -7.04 11.89
N GLY A 8 25.91 -6.10 12.24
CA GLY A 8 26.04 -4.69 11.87
C GLY A 8 25.75 -4.41 10.38
N LYS A 9 25.13 -5.34 9.65
CA LYS A 9 24.64 -5.13 8.28
C LYS A 9 23.16 -4.76 8.28
N THR A 10 22.75 -3.98 7.28
CA THR A 10 21.34 -3.69 7.07
C THR A 10 20.62 -4.92 6.55
N LEU A 11 19.33 -5.06 6.85
CA LEU A 11 18.50 -6.15 6.35
C LEU A 11 18.51 -6.18 4.82
N LYS A 12 18.53 -5.02 4.16
CA LYS A 12 18.75 -4.91 2.71
C LYS A 12 19.98 -5.69 2.26
N THR A 13 21.14 -5.42 2.86
CA THR A 13 22.40 -6.11 2.52
C THR A 13 22.35 -7.60 2.85
N VAL A 14 21.60 -8.00 3.88
CA VAL A 14 21.38 -9.43 4.17
C VAL A 14 20.54 -10.08 3.06
N LEU A 15 19.44 -9.44 2.64
CA LEU A 15 18.54 -9.96 1.61
C LEU A 15 19.18 -9.97 0.21
N GLU A 16 19.98 -8.97 -0.14
CA GLU A 16 20.76 -8.96 -1.39
C GLU A 16 21.73 -10.15 -1.49
N LYS A 17 22.24 -10.63 -0.34
CA LYS A 17 23.20 -11.74 -0.28
C LYS A 17 22.54 -13.11 -0.12
N ARG A 18 21.45 -13.21 0.66
CA ARG A 18 20.79 -14.48 0.99
C ARG A 18 19.48 -14.72 0.22
N GLY A 19 18.93 -13.70 -0.43
CA GLY A 19 17.60 -13.72 -1.05
C GLY A 19 16.47 -13.61 -0.01
N ARG A 20 16.42 -14.56 0.93
CA ARG A 20 15.44 -14.61 2.02
C ARG A 20 16.05 -15.12 3.33
N LEU A 21 15.33 -14.94 4.42
CA LEU A 21 15.63 -15.50 5.74
C LEU A 21 14.86 -16.80 5.96
N GLU A 22 15.43 -17.67 6.80
CA GLU A 22 14.74 -18.87 7.26
C GLU A 22 13.67 -18.51 8.30
N PRO A 23 12.53 -19.24 8.36
CA PRO A 23 11.39 -18.86 9.20
C PRO A 23 11.74 -18.65 10.68
N MET A 24 12.64 -19.47 11.23
CA MET A 24 13.06 -19.36 12.62
C MET A 24 13.95 -18.14 12.89
N ASP A 25 14.86 -17.80 11.98
CA ASP A 25 15.67 -16.58 12.09
C ASP A 25 14.77 -15.34 12.02
N LEU A 26 13.81 -15.34 11.08
CA LEU A 26 12.83 -14.27 10.96
C LEU A 26 12.02 -14.11 12.25
N PHE A 27 11.58 -15.22 12.86
CA PHE A 27 10.82 -15.17 14.11
C PHE A 27 11.57 -14.44 15.23
N TYR A 28 12.84 -14.76 15.46
CA TYR A 28 13.63 -14.12 16.52
C TYR A 28 13.84 -12.63 16.23
N ILE A 29 14.13 -12.29 14.97
CA ILE A 29 14.32 -10.93 14.52
C ILE A 29 13.02 -10.12 14.67
N MET A 30 11.89 -10.65 14.20
CA MET A 30 10.57 -10.01 14.27
C MET A 30 10.08 -9.84 15.71
N LYS A 31 10.30 -10.84 16.56
CA LYS A 31 9.97 -10.76 17.98
C LYS A 31 10.79 -9.66 18.68
N SER A 32 12.10 -9.61 18.42
CA SER A 32 12.96 -8.55 18.96
C SER A 32 12.50 -7.18 18.49
N ALA A 33 12.14 -7.03 17.22
CA ALA A 33 11.64 -5.78 16.65
C ALA A 33 10.32 -5.33 17.29
N ALA A 34 9.37 -6.26 17.47
CA ALA A 34 8.09 -5.99 18.10
C ALA A 34 8.26 -5.52 19.56
N GLU A 35 9.20 -6.10 20.30
CA GLU A 35 9.52 -5.68 21.68
C GLU A 35 10.04 -4.24 21.75
N GLU A 36 10.94 -3.86 20.83
CA GLU A 36 11.47 -2.49 20.75
C GLU A 36 10.39 -1.49 20.36
N LEU A 37 9.55 -1.83 19.36
CA LEU A 37 8.39 -1.00 19.00
C LEU A 37 7.41 -0.87 20.17
N ALA A 38 7.21 -1.93 20.96
CA ALA A 38 6.35 -1.86 22.14
C ALA A 38 6.85 -0.80 23.13
N ARG A 39 8.15 -0.78 23.44
CA ARG A 39 8.75 0.22 24.33
C ARG A 39 8.65 1.63 23.74
N LEU A 40 8.88 1.77 22.43
CA LEU A 40 8.77 3.04 21.72
C LEU A 40 7.34 3.60 21.77
N HIS A 41 6.35 2.79 21.42
CA HIS A 41 4.93 3.17 21.39
C HIS A 41 4.41 3.50 22.79
N GLN A 42 4.85 2.77 23.82
CA GLN A 42 4.51 3.06 25.22
C GLN A 42 5.03 4.43 25.69
N SER A 43 6.13 4.91 25.10
CA SER A 43 6.64 6.27 25.33
C SER A 43 5.87 7.37 24.58
N GLY A 44 4.80 7.01 23.85
CA GLY A 44 4.00 7.93 23.04
C GLY A 44 4.65 8.32 21.71
N LYS A 45 5.60 7.52 21.22
CA LYS A 45 6.39 7.81 20.02
C LYS A 45 6.20 6.72 18.97
N ILE A 46 6.42 7.10 17.71
CA ILE A 46 6.43 6.20 16.55
C ILE A 46 7.83 6.24 15.91
N HIS A 47 8.24 5.16 15.26
CA HIS A 47 9.50 5.05 14.53
C HIS A 47 9.43 5.81 13.21
N GLY A 48 8.42 5.55 12.39
CA GLY A 48 8.14 6.34 11.19
C GLY A 48 9.00 6.07 9.97
N ASN A 49 9.90 5.08 9.97
CA ASN A 49 10.81 4.86 8.83
C ASN A 49 11.35 3.42 8.83
N ILE A 50 10.48 2.44 9.01
CA ILE A 50 10.88 1.02 9.01
C ILE A 50 10.92 0.52 7.56
N LYS A 51 12.12 0.22 7.07
CA LYS A 51 12.39 -0.33 5.74
C LYS A 51 13.71 -1.12 5.74
N PRO A 52 14.01 -1.98 4.76
CA PRO A 52 15.19 -2.84 4.81
C PRO A 52 16.52 -2.09 5.00
N GLU A 53 16.61 -0.83 4.58
CA GLU A 53 17.75 0.06 4.76
C GLU A 53 17.97 0.54 6.20
N THR A 54 16.90 0.67 6.99
CA THR A 54 16.93 1.26 8.34
C THR A 54 17.01 0.21 9.45
N VAL A 55 16.98 -1.06 9.05
CA VAL A 55 17.01 -2.23 9.92
C VAL A 55 18.41 -2.81 9.93
N LEU A 56 19.04 -2.91 11.09
CA LEU A 56 20.28 -3.66 11.27
C LEU A 56 20.02 -5.02 11.94
N ILE A 57 20.75 -6.02 11.47
CA ILE A 57 20.79 -7.34 12.08
C ILE A 57 22.11 -7.50 12.82
N SER A 58 22.06 -7.91 14.09
CA SER A 58 23.24 -8.37 14.82
C SER A 58 22.85 -9.46 15.81
N ALA A 59 23.51 -10.62 15.72
CA ALA A 59 23.24 -11.79 16.57
C ALA A 59 21.75 -12.16 16.74
N GLN A 60 20.99 -12.20 15.63
CA GLN A 60 19.53 -12.44 15.61
C GLN A 60 18.68 -11.39 16.37
N ARG A 61 19.29 -10.26 16.73
CA ARG A 61 18.61 -9.10 17.31
C ARG A 61 18.39 -8.04 16.24
N TRP A 62 17.27 -7.35 16.40
CA TRP A 62 16.85 -6.26 15.55
C TRP A 62 17.28 -4.92 16.15
N PHE A 63 17.84 -4.05 15.31
CA PHE A 63 18.12 -2.66 15.67
C PHE A 63 17.59 -1.73 14.59
N CYS A 64 16.85 -0.71 15.00
CA CYS A 64 16.21 0.28 14.13
C CYS A 64 16.61 1.68 14.59
N TYR A 65 17.06 2.54 13.67
CA TYR A 65 17.57 3.87 14.02
C TYR A 65 16.76 4.97 13.33
N SER A 66 16.44 6.02 14.08
CA SER A 66 15.93 7.28 13.56
C SER A 66 17.06 8.30 13.46
N LEU A 67 17.10 9.05 12.35
CA LEU A 67 18.06 10.14 12.15
C LEU A 67 17.62 11.40 12.89
N PRO A 68 18.56 12.20 13.45
CA PRO A 68 18.18 13.43 14.14
C PRO A 68 17.82 14.52 13.12
N GLU A 69 16.69 15.20 13.33
CA GLU A 69 16.51 16.59 12.89
C GLU A 69 16.46 17.53 14.11
N LYS A 70 17.06 18.70 13.91
CA LYS A 70 16.91 19.88 14.76
C LYS A 70 15.41 20.08 15.02
N ASN A 71 15.00 20.13 16.30
CA ASN A 71 13.63 20.44 16.80
C ASN A 71 12.85 19.31 17.49
N GLY A 72 13.51 18.21 17.89
CA GLY A 72 13.15 17.59 19.18
C GLY A 72 12.00 16.59 19.20
N ARG A 73 11.64 15.95 18.08
CA ARG A 73 10.86 14.70 18.10
C ARG A 73 11.38 13.74 17.04
N LEU A 74 11.97 12.62 17.47
CA LEU A 74 11.82 11.22 16.99
C LEU A 74 12.77 10.31 17.78
N ALA A 75 12.35 9.08 18.05
CA ALA A 75 12.98 8.22 19.06
C ALA A 75 13.67 6.97 18.51
N ALA A 76 14.77 6.69 19.21
CA ALA A 76 15.81 5.69 18.98
C ALA A 76 15.36 4.24 19.21
N GLY A 77 15.97 3.31 18.47
CA GLY A 77 16.18 1.95 18.94
C GLY A 77 17.38 1.85 19.86
N TYR A 78 17.30 0.94 20.83
CA TYR A 78 18.32 0.68 21.85
C TYR A 78 19.56 0.01 21.24
N LEU A 79 20.70 0.70 21.20
CA LEU A 79 22.02 0.07 21.03
C LEU A 79 22.39 -0.61 22.35
N PRO A 80 22.78 -1.90 22.36
CA PRO A 80 23.41 -2.47 23.54
C PRO A 80 24.68 -1.67 23.85
N GLU A 81 25.04 -1.53 25.11
CA GLU A 81 26.16 -0.71 25.61
C GLU A 81 27.57 -1.18 25.19
N GLN A 82 27.75 -1.81 24.03
CA GLN A 82 29.02 -2.41 23.66
C GLN A 82 29.59 -1.73 22.40
N ASN A 83 30.72 -1.05 22.62
CA ASN A 83 31.64 -0.41 21.68
C ASN A 83 31.17 0.87 20.94
N GLU A 84 31.65 2.02 21.42
CA GLU A 84 31.58 3.36 20.78
C GLU A 84 31.99 3.35 19.29
N THR A 85 32.89 2.45 18.90
CA THR A 85 33.37 2.33 17.52
C THR A 85 32.28 1.83 16.57
N GLU A 86 31.47 0.86 17.00
CA GLU A 86 30.34 0.37 16.21
C GLU A 86 29.22 1.40 16.16
N LYS A 87 28.96 2.09 17.27
CA LYS A 87 28.04 3.23 17.31
C LYS A 87 28.43 4.30 16.29
N LYS A 88 29.70 4.71 16.26
CA LYS A 88 30.21 5.70 15.30
C LYS A 88 30.18 5.21 13.85
N ALA A 89 30.48 3.94 13.60
CA ALA A 89 30.46 3.36 12.24
C ALA A 89 29.04 3.18 11.69
N VAL A 90 28.07 2.85 12.56
CA VAL A 90 26.64 2.83 12.22
C VAL A 90 26.14 4.26 12.02
N TRP A 91 26.51 5.19 12.91
CA TRP A 91 26.13 6.60 12.87
C TRP A 91 26.60 7.32 11.61
N SER A 92 27.88 7.16 11.23
CA SER A 92 28.45 7.84 10.05
C SER A 92 27.82 7.38 8.73
N ARG A 93 27.21 6.19 8.70
CA ARG A 93 26.52 5.66 7.50
C ARG A 93 25.09 6.15 7.38
N LEU A 94 24.47 6.58 8.47
CA LEU A 94 23.07 6.99 8.50
C LEU A 94 22.94 8.52 8.41
N SER A 95 23.92 9.30 8.90
CA SER A 95 23.82 10.76 9.13
C SER A 95 23.72 11.70 7.90
N GLU A 96 23.57 11.21 6.67
CA GLU A 96 23.48 12.06 5.46
C GLU A 96 22.05 12.43 5.02
N SER A 97 21.00 11.98 5.72
CA SER A 97 19.62 12.33 5.34
C SER A 97 18.72 12.50 6.56
N ALA A 98 18.66 13.72 7.06
CA ALA A 98 17.53 14.19 7.86
C ALA A 98 16.23 13.99 7.05
N VAL A 99 15.43 12.97 7.41
CA VAL A 99 14.17 12.62 6.74
C VAL A 99 13.06 12.59 7.80
N LEU A 100 11.99 13.34 7.57
CA LEU A 100 10.80 13.35 8.41
C LEU A 100 10.16 11.93 8.47
N PRO A 101 9.44 11.58 9.54
CA PRO A 101 8.80 10.28 9.69
C PRO A 101 7.67 10.15 8.66
N PHE A 102 7.61 8.99 8.01
CA PHE A 102 6.63 8.62 6.99
C PHE A 102 6.49 9.70 5.90
N GLN A 103 7.59 10.01 5.23
CA GLN A 103 7.51 10.76 3.97
C GLN A 103 7.05 9.84 2.85
N ALA A 104 6.05 10.28 2.09
CA ALA A 104 5.79 9.72 0.78
C ALA A 104 7.02 10.02 -0.11
N GLU A 105 7.80 8.98 -0.43
CA GLU A 105 8.94 9.11 -1.33
C GLU A 105 8.45 9.43 -2.75
N SER A 106 9.12 10.36 -3.44
CA SER A 106 8.73 10.85 -4.76
C SER A 106 8.90 9.83 -5.89
N ASP A 107 9.75 8.82 -5.69
CA ASP A 107 10.37 8.07 -6.80
C ASP A 107 9.84 6.64 -6.99
N GLY A 108 8.81 6.18 -6.28
CA GLY A 108 8.23 4.86 -6.56
C GLY A 108 7.29 4.27 -5.52
N ASP A 109 6.74 3.11 -5.87
CA ASP A 109 5.94 2.24 -5.01
C ASP A 109 6.72 1.86 -3.74
N ASN A 110 6.39 2.48 -2.61
CA ASN A 110 7.00 2.14 -1.33
C ASN A 110 6.17 1.06 -0.63
N TYR A 111 6.56 -0.20 -0.88
CA TYR A 111 5.93 -1.40 -0.33
C TYR A 111 5.84 -1.43 1.20
N TYR A 112 6.66 -0.63 1.90
CA TYR A 112 6.71 -0.63 3.37
C TYR A 112 5.93 0.53 3.98
N THR A 113 5.31 1.39 3.17
CA THR A 113 4.59 2.56 3.66
C THR A 113 3.10 2.25 3.79
N PRO A 114 2.48 2.48 4.96
CA PRO A 114 1.07 2.19 5.15
C PRO A 114 0.16 3.21 4.45
N LEU A 115 -1.06 2.78 4.12
CA LEU A 115 -2.07 3.56 3.38
C LEU A 115 -2.29 4.96 3.96
N GLU A 116 -2.37 5.10 5.28
CA GLU A 116 -2.64 6.36 5.96
C GLU A 116 -1.60 7.45 5.66
N VAL A 117 -0.35 7.10 5.32
CA VAL A 117 0.68 8.08 4.91
C VAL A 117 0.30 8.80 3.62
N TYR A 118 -0.44 8.11 2.76
CA TYR A 118 -0.92 8.59 1.48
C TYR A 118 -2.31 9.23 1.56
N VAL A 119 -3.15 8.80 2.51
CA VAL A 119 -4.57 9.22 2.62
C VAL A 119 -4.78 10.33 3.64
N ASP A 120 -4.30 10.16 4.87
CA ASP A 120 -4.47 11.14 5.95
C ASP A 120 -3.37 10.96 7.00
N ARG A 121 -2.38 11.85 6.97
CA ARG A 121 -1.23 11.80 7.88
C ARG A 121 -1.62 12.00 9.34
N ASN A 122 -2.78 12.57 9.64
CA ASN A 122 -3.28 12.67 11.02
C ASN A 122 -3.71 11.31 11.59
N GLN A 123 -3.86 10.30 10.73
CA GLN A 123 -4.14 8.92 11.12
C GLN A 123 -2.89 8.04 11.20
N ILE A 124 -1.70 8.62 11.10
CA ILE A 124 -0.45 7.92 11.39
C ILE A 124 -0.36 7.65 12.89
N GLY A 125 0.01 6.43 13.28
CA GLY A 125 0.18 6.06 14.67
C GLY A 125 0.98 4.77 14.84
N PRO A 126 1.01 4.21 16.07
CA PRO A 126 1.66 2.93 16.38
C PRO A 126 1.35 1.78 15.40
N TRP A 127 0.12 1.71 14.88
CA TRP A 127 -0.31 0.74 13.86
C TRP A 127 0.38 0.92 12.50
N SER A 128 0.89 2.11 12.20
CA SER A 128 1.63 2.42 10.97
C SER A 128 3.02 1.77 11.01
N ASP A 129 3.70 1.81 12.16
CA ASP A 129 4.98 1.10 12.34
C ASP A 129 4.82 -0.42 12.31
N VAL A 130 3.71 -0.93 12.88
CA VAL A 130 3.37 -2.36 12.81
C VAL A 130 3.23 -2.83 11.37
N TYR A 131 2.57 -2.04 10.52
CA TYR A 131 2.46 -2.33 9.09
C TYR A 131 3.82 -2.43 8.42
N SER A 132 4.64 -1.38 8.56
CA SER A 132 5.95 -1.31 7.93
C SER A 132 6.86 -2.45 8.38
N LEU A 133 6.81 -2.80 9.68
CA LEU A 133 7.55 -3.95 10.20
C LEU A 133 7.08 -5.25 9.56
N CYS A 134 5.77 -5.51 9.50
CA CYS A 134 5.25 -6.75 8.92
C CYS A 134 5.51 -6.83 7.40
N ALA A 135 5.48 -5.72 6.68
CA ALA A 135 5.83 -5.65 5.26
C ALA A 135 7.31 -6.01 5.04
N VAL A 136 8.21 -5.46 5.86
CA VAL A 136 9.64 -5.80 5.82
C VAL A 136 9.88 -7.28 6.13
N MET A 137 9.18 -7.82 7.14
CA MET A 137 9.33 -9.24 7.52
C MET A 137 8.77 -10.19 6.48
N TYR A 138 7.64 -9.85 5.85
CA TYR A 138 7.11 -10.63 4.73
C TYR A 138 8.12 -10.69 3.59
N THR A 139 8.70 -9.55 3.19
CA THR A 139 9.75 -9.52 2.16
C THR A 139 10.96 -10.34 2.57
N ALA A 140 11.38 -10.23 3.83
CA ALA A 140 12.51 -10.99 4.33
C ALA A 140 12.26 -12.50 4.35
N LEU A 141 11.03 -12.94 4.61
CA LEU A 141 10.66 -14.36 4.62
C LEU A 141 10.52 -14.93 3.21
N THR A 142 9.86 -14.20 2.33
CA THR A 142 9.46 -14.70 1.00
C THR A 142 10.48 -14.40 -0.09
N GLY A 143 11.36 -13.41 0.14
CA GLY A 143 12.24 -12.86 -0.88
C GLY A 143 11.51 -12.01 -1.93
N GLN A 144 10.20 -11.75 -1.75
CA GLN A 144 9.38 -10.96 -2.65
C GLN A 144 8.69 -9.84 -1.87
N PRO A 145 8.62 -8.61 -2.41
CA PRO A 145 7.87 -7.56 -1.73
C PRO A 145 6.39 -7.91 -1.63
N ILE A 146 5.70 -7.38 -0.62
CA ILE A 146 4.24 -7.32 -0.64
C ILE A 146 3.77 -6.49 -1.83
N PRO A 147 2.53 -6.61 -2.31
CA PRO A 147 1.99 -5.67 -3.29
C PRO A 147 2.07 -4.24 -2.75
N SER A 148 2.37 -3.27 -3.62
CA SER A 148 2.32 -1.87 -3.22
C SER A 148 0.90 -1.48 -2.81
N ILE A 149 0.76 -0.39 -2.05
CA ILE A 149 -0.57 0.14 -1.70
C ILE A 149 -1.43 0.36 -2.95
N SER A 150 -0.83 0.81 -4.05
CA SER A 150 -1.50 0.93 -5.35
C SER A 150 -1.94 -0.43 -5.89
N GLU A 151 -1.04 -1.42 -5.93
CA GLU A 151 -1.37 -2.78 -6.40
C GLU A 151 -2.48 -3.45 -5.57
N TRP A 152 -2.46 -3.28 -4.24
CA TRP A 152 -3.49 -3.82 -3.34
C TRP A 152 -4.86 -3.17 -3.53
N ILE A 153 -4.93 -1.84 -3.70
CA ILE A 153 -6.17 -1.15 -4.04
C ILE A 153 -6.70 -1.63 -5.40
N CYS A 154 -5.80 -2.02 -6.30
CA CYS A 154 -6.11 -2.63 -7.59
C CYS A 154 -6.51 -4.12 -7.50
N GLY A 155 -6.64 -4.68 -6.29
CA GLY A 155 -7.08 -6.06 -6.06
C GLY A 155 -5.98 -7.10 -6.25
N ALA A 156 -4.70 -6.71 -6.22
CA ALA A 156 -3.61 -7.66 -6.14
C ALA A 156 -3.80 -8.54 -4.91
N ASN A 157 -3.76 -9.86 -5.11
CA ASN A 157 -3.85 -10.81 -4.01
C ASN A 157 -2.44 -11.13 -3.52
N MET A 158 -2.17 -10.87 -2.24
CA MET A 158 -0.92 -11.27 -1.60
C MET A 158 -1.05 -12.72 -1.15
N LYS A 159 -0.18 -13.58 -1.67
CA LYS A 159 -0.11 -14.98 -1.25
C LYS A 159 0.47 -15.09 0.16
N SER A 160 0.04 -16.07 0.93
CA SER A 160 0.68 -16.39 2.19
C SER A 160 2.07 -17.03 1.97
N PRO A 161 3.02 -16.93 2.93
CA PRO A 161 4.29 -17.64 2.87
C PRO A 161 4.13 -19.15 2.61
N SER A 162 3.12 -19.78 3.22
CA SER A 162 2.78 -21.19 3.00
C SER A 162 2.26 -21.45 1.58
N GLU A 163 1.43 -20.57 1.02
CA GLU A 163 0.96 -20.65 -0.38
C GLU A 163 2.09 -20.48 -1.42
N LEU A 164 3.19 -19.83 -1.02
CA LEU A 164 4.42 -19.73 -1.82
C LEU A 164 5.33 -20.96 -1.67
N GLY A 165 4.94 -21.96 -0.87
CA GLY A 165 5.68 -23.21 -0.70
C GLY A 165 6.85 -23.13 0.29
N ILE A 166 6.91 -22.08 1.13
CA ILE A 166 7.95 -21.96 2.15
C ILE A 166 7.65 -22.95 3.28
N LYS A 167 8.57 -23.90 3.48
CA LYS A 167 8.42 -24.95 4.48
C LYS A 167 8.72 -24.44 5.88
N ASN A 168 8.12 -25.08 6.88
CA ASN A 168 8.37 -24.83 8.31
C ASN A 168 8.08 -23.39 8.76
N VAL A 169 7.16 -22.68 8.09
CA VAL A 169 6.63 -21.41 8.59
C VAL A 169 5.69 -21.71 9.76
N PRO A 170 5.98 -21.24 10.99
CA PRO A 170 5.06 -21.46 12.09
C PRO A 170 3.73 -20.71 11.83
N PRO A 171 2.56 -21.34 12.04
CA PRO A 171 1.27 -20.70 11.74
C PRO A 171 1.09 -19.35 12.43
N TYR A 172 1.58 -19.22 13.67
CA TYR A 172 1.51 -17.96 14.40
C TYR A 172 2.33 -16.82 13.79
N LEU A 173 3.40 -17.14 13.05
CA LEU A 173 4.22 -16.16 12.36
C LEU A 173 3.46 -15.65 11.12
N GLU A 174 2.80 -16.56 10.41
CA GLU A 174 1.94 -16.22 9.27
C GLU A 174 0.71 -15.40 9.69
N ASP A 175 0.04 -15.78 10.79
CA ASP A 175 -1.05 -15.01 11.39
C ASP A 175 -0.60 -13.57 11.75
N ALA A 176 0.59 -13.44 12.35
CA ALA A 176 1.11 -12.14 12.77
C ALA A 176 1.39 -11.22 11.57
N LEU A 177 1.92 -11.79 10.48
CA LEU A 177 2.10 -11.08 9.22
C LEU A 177 0.75 -10.66 8.63
N SER A 178 -0.24 -11.57 8.57
CA SER A 178 -1.57 -11.29 8.03
C SER A 178 -2.27 -10.15 8.78
N MET A 179 -2.32 -10.21 10.11
CA MET A 179 -2.97 -9.19 10.94
C MET A 179 -2.21 -7.86 10.94
N GLY A 180 -0.88 -7.89 10.86
CA GLY A 180 -0.07 -6.67 10.77
C GLY A 180 -0.17 -5.96 9.42
N LEU A 181 -0.56 -6.69 8.36
CA LEU A 181 -0.65 -6.19 6.99
C LEU A 181 -2.07 -5.73 6.60
N CYS A 182 -3.05 -5.76 7.50
CA CYS A 182 -4.40 -5.24 7.22
C CYS A 182 -4.35 -3.78 6.73
N MET A 183 -5.02 -3.52 5.60
CA MET A 183 -5.06 -2.21 4.95
C MET A 183 -5.77 -1.14 5.80
N ARG A 184 -6.92 -1.51 6.37
CA ARG A 184 -7.66 -0.65 7.29
C ARG A 184 -7.00 -0.72 8.66
N ARG A 185 -6.53 0.42 9.18
CA ARG A 185 -5.86 0.49 10.50
C ARG A 185 -6.67 -0.14 11.64
N LYS A 186 -8.00 -0.05 11.61
CA LYS A 186 -8.90 -0.61 12.65
C LYS A 186 -8.86 -2.14 12.71
N ASP A 187 -8.53 -2.77 11.59
CA ASP A 187 -8.50 -4.23 11.43
C ASP A 187 -7.06 -4.77 11.61
N ARG A 188 -6.09 -3.89 11.88
CA ARG A 188 -4.65 -4.18 12.08
C ARG A 188 -4.33 -4.33 13.56
N LEU A 189 -3.23 -5.01 13.90
CA LEU A 189 -2.63 -4.92 15.24
C LEU A 189 -2.28 -3.46 15.56
N GLN A 190 -2.70 -2.96 16.73
CA GLN A 190 -2.71 -1.53 17.01
C GLN A 190 -1.37 -0.98 17.47
N ASN A 191 -0.47 -1.82 17.98
CA ASN A 191 0.82 -1.38 18.54
C ASN A 191 1.83 -2.55 18.63
N GLY A 192 3.10 -2.23 18.91
CA GLY A 192 4.16 -3.23 19.04
C GLY A 192 3.96 -4.21 20.19
N MET A 193 3.22 -3.83 21.25
CA MET A 193 2.94 -4.73 22.38
C MET A 193 2.00 -5.87 21.97
N GLU A 194 0.92 -5.57 21.23
CA GLU A 194 0.02 -6.59 20.68
C GLU A 194 0.76 -7.55 19.75
N LEU A 195 1.60 -7.01 18.86
CA LEU A 195 2.45 -7.83 17.97
C LEU A 195 3.43 -8.70 18.77
N TYR A 196 4.08 -8.15 19.79
CA TYR A 196 5.02 -8.89 20.65
C TYR A 196 4.32 -10.00 21.43
N GLN A 197 3.15 -9.72 22.02
CA GLN A 197 2.35 -10.70 22.75
C GLN A 197 1.92 -11.85 21.85
N MET A 198 1.45 -11.55 20.63
CA MET A 198 1.08 -12.57 19.65
C MET A 198 2.25 -13.51 19.32
N LEU A 199 3.46 -12.97 19.15
CA LEU A 199 4.68 -13.75 18.92
C LEU A 199 5.21 -14.46 20.17
N ARG A 200 4.88 -13.97 21.37
CA ARG A 200 5.32 -14.53 22.65
C ARG A 200 4.40 -15.64 23.16
N ASP A 201 3.10 -15.42 23.15
CA ASP A 201 2.13 -16.30 23.80
C ASP A 201 1.94 -17.60 23.00
N LYS A 202 2.07 -17.52 21.67
CA LYS A 202 2.08 -18.69 20.77
C LYS A 202 3.45 -19.43 20.75
N LYS A 203 4.50 -18.90 21.40
CA LYS A 203 5.79 -19.59 21.63
C LYS A 203 5.67 -20.76 22.61
N LYS A 204 4.68 -20.75 23.51
CA LYS A 204 4.48 -21.86 24.48
C LYS A 204 4.28 -23.22 23.80
N ILE A 205 3.83 -23.23 22.54
CA ILE A 205 3.59 -24.43 21.73
C ILE A 205 4.92 -24.97 21.13
N VAL A 206 5.81 -24.10 20.66
CA VAL A 206 7.08 -24.51 20.00
C VAL A 206 8.16 -24.92 21.00
N SER A 207 8.13 -24.41 22.23
CA SER A 207 9.06 -24.83 23.29
C SER A 207 8.92 -26.31 23.69
N GLN A 208 7.91 -27.03 23.19
CA GLN A 208 7.75 -28.48 23.37
C GLN A 208 8.32 -29.33 22.22
N MET A 209 8.80 -28.70 21.14
CA MET A 209 9.52 -29.36 20.04
C MET A 209 10.98 -28.92 20.06
N SER A 210 11.86 -29.75 20.63
CA SER A 210 13.29 -29.45 20.76
C SER A 210 13.97 -29.40 19.38
N TYR A 211 14.39 -28.23 18.92
CA TYR A 211 15.23 -28.11 17.73
C TYR A 211 16.71 -28.18 18.14
N LYS A 212 17.42 -29.23 17.69
CA LYS A 212 18.88 -29.37 17.80
C LYS A 212 19.52 -28.96 16.47
N HIS A 213 20.52 -28.09 16.56
CA HIS A 213 21.23 -27.46 15.44
C HIS A 213 22.30 -28.41 14.85
N PRO A 214 22.38 -28.64 13.52
CA PRO A 214 23.49 -29.36 12.91
C PRO A 214 24.39 -28.41 12.09
N ASP A 215 25.64 -28.24 12.54
CA ASP A 215 26.80 -27.78 11.75
C ASP A 215 27.56 -29.05 11.30
N GLN A 216 27.75 -29.30 9.97
CA GLN A 216 28.88 -30.05 9.36
C GLN A 216 28.73 -30.29 7.82
N MET A 217 29.53 -29.54 7.02
CA MET A 217 30.28 -29.86 5.75
C MET A 217 29.61 -30.54 4.51
N PRO A 218 30.22 -30.48 3.28
CA PRO A 218 31.38 -29.71 2.79
C PRO A 218 31.10 -28.81 1.55
N ILE A 219 32.07 -27.93 1.26
CA ILE A 219 32.12 -26.97 0.14
C ILE A 219 32.73 -27.65 -1.10
N SER A 220 32.22 -27.31 -2.29
CA SER A 220 32.94 -27.50 -3.56
C SER A 220 32.64 -26.36 -4.55
N THR A 221 33.70 -25.68 -5.00
CA THR A 221 33.78 -24.87 -6.24
C THR A 221 34.55 -25.71 -7.29
N PRO A 222 34.51 -25.40 -8.62
CA PRO A 222 35.26 -24.24 -9.17
C PRO A 222 34.67 -23.55 -10.44
N SER A 223 35.06 -22.26 -10.60
CA SER A 223 35.41 -21.48 -11.82
C SER A 223 34.44 -21.43 -13.04
N SER A 224 34.38 -20.38 -13.89
CA SER A 224 35.38 -19.38 -14.29
C SER A 224 34.75 -18.19 -15.06
N HIS A 225 35.35 -17.01 -14.87
CA HIS A 225 35.56 -15.88 -15.81
C HIS A 225 34.45 -15.40 -16.79
N ILE A 226 34.15 -14.09 -16.76
CA ILE A 226 34.51 -13.11 -17.80
C ILE A 226 34.39 -11.67 -17.26
N SER A 227 35.25 -10.83 -17.80
CA SER A 227 35.73 -9.51 -17.38
C SER A 227 34.82 -8.32 -17.71
N SER A 228 34.91 -7.31 -16.84
CA SER A 228 34.85 -5.84 -17.03
C SER A 228 33.84 -5.20 -18.00
N LYS A 229 33.12 -4.19 -17.48
CA LYS A 229 33.36 -2.76 -17.80
C LYS A 229 32.51 -1.82 -16.95
N LYS A 230 33.19 -0.81 -16.41
CA LYS A 230 32.64 0.35 -15.69
C LYS A 230 31.79 1.17 -16.65
N ASN A 231 30.59 1.57 -16.23
CA ASN A 231 29.92 2.76 -16.75
C ASN A 231 29.08 3.40 -15.64
N ARG A 232 29.52 4.59 -15.18
CA ARG A 232 28.70 5.54 -14.41
C ARG A 232 27.88 6.37 -15.41
N PRO A 233 26.55 6.54 -15.23
CA PRO A 233 25.86 7.69 -15.77
C PRO A 233 25.72 8.79 -14.70
N LYS A 234 25.96 10.02 -15.14
CA LYS A 234 25.89 11.27 -14.38
C LYS A 234 24.44 11.63 -14.03
N ALA A 235 24.27 12.27 -12.89
CA ALA A 235 23.03 12.89 -12.44
C ALA A 235 22.47 13.86 -13.49
N ARG A 236 21.21 13.65 -13.87
CA ARG A 236 20.43 14.53 -14.74
C ARG A 236 19.16 14.89 -13.97
N ARG A 237 19.01 16.16 -13.57
CA ARG A 237 17.77 16.69 -12.98
C ARG A 237 16.62 16.38 -13.94
N GLN A 238 15.71 15.47 -13.57
CA GLN A 238 14.49 15.20 -14.32
C GLN A 238 13.37 16.04 -13.70
N THR A 239 12.87 17.00 -14.46
CA THR A 239 11.53 17.56 -14.26
C THR A 239 10.52 16.41 -14.37
N GLU A 240 9.71 16.17 -13.34
CA GLU A 240 8.64 15.16 -13.40
C GLU A 240 7.75 15.41 -14.62
N GLN A 241 7.75 14.44 -15.54
CA GLN A 241 7.00 14.54 -16.79
C GLN A 241 5.53 14.20 -16.53
N ILE A 242 4.62 15.14 -16.79
CA ILE A 242 3.16 14.93 -16.69
C ILE A 242 2.74 13.77 -17.60
N ARG A 243 1.97 12.82 -17.06
CA ARG A 243 1.57 11.59 -17.77
C ARG A 243 0.13 11.69 -18.23
N TYR A 244 -0.04 11.72 -19.55
CA TYR A 244 -1.34 11.86 -20.19
C TYR A 244 -1.98 10.51 -20.52
N PHE A 245 -3.31 10.46 -20.39
CA PHE A 245 -4.15 9.38 -20.90
C PHE A 245 -5.09 9.93 -21.98
N GLY A 246 -5.00 9.37 -23.18
CA GLY A 246 -5.85 9.76 -24.31
C GLY A 246 -6.11 8.57 -25.23
N ILE A 247 -6.62 8.86 -26.43
CA ILE A 247 -7.18 7.87 -27.39
C ILE A 247 -6.28 6.65 -27.63
N LYS A 248 -4.95 6.83 -27.74
CA LYS A 248 -4.02 5.70 -27.96
C LYS A 248 -3.98 4.72 -26.78
N ARG A 249 -4.06 5.20 -25.55
CA ARG A 249 -4.07 4.36 -24.33
C ARG A 249 -5.45 3.76 -24.11
N ALA A 250 -6.51 4.52 -24.38
CA ALA A 250 -7.87 4.02 -24.35
C ALA A 250 -8.09 2.84 -25.30
N LYS A 251 -7.65 2.93 -26.57
CA LYS A 251 -7.75 1.81 -27.54
C LYS A 251 -7.08 0.51 -27.06
N LYS A 252 -6.05 0.58 -26.22
CA LYS A 252 -5.41 -0.63 -25.66
C LYS A 252 -6.31 -1.38 -24.69
N ILE A 253 -7.17 -0.67 -23.95
CA ILE A 253 -8.14 -1.27 -23.02
C ILE A 253 -9.17 -2.12 -23.78
N PHE A 254 -9.49 -1.74 -25.02
CA PHE A 254 -10.51 -2.39 -25.85
C PHE A 254 -9.94 -3.44 -26.81
N ARG A 255 -8.64 -3.76 -26.71
CA ARG A 255 -7.98 -4.69 -27.64
C ARG A 255 -8.57 -6.09 -27.58
N ASP A 256 -8.90 -6.54 -26.38
CA ASP A 256 -9.35 -7.92 -26.11
C ASP A 256 -10.88 -8.02 -26.01
N GLY A 257 -11.60 -6.96 -26.42
CA GLY A 257 -13.07 -6.90 -26.42
C GLY A 257 -13.64 -5.69 -25.68
N LEU A 258 -14.95 -5.69 -25.45
CA LEU A 258 -15.66 -4.65 -24.72
C LEU A 258 -15.61 -4.95 -23.21
N PRO A 259 -14.83 -4.19 -22.41
CA PRO A 259 -14.75 -4.43 -20.98
C PRO A 259 -16.02 -3.96 -20.26
N GLN A 260 -16.46 -4.71 -19.26
CA GLN A 260 -17.50 -4.27 -18.33
C GLN A 260 -16.97 -3.25 -17.31
N ILE A 261 -15.67 -3.29 -16.99
CA ILE A 261 -15.03 -2.37 -16.04
C ILE A 261 -13.85 -1.69 -16.72
N ILE A 262 -13.87 -0.37 -16.75
CA ILE A 262 -12.77 0.45 -17.26
C ILE A 262 -11.92 0.92 -16.09
N ARG A 263 -10.67 0.45 -16.05
CA ARG A 263 -9.65 0.93 -15.12
C ARG A 263 -8.67 1.79 -15.88
N ILE A 264 -8.59 3.07 -15.51
CA ILE A 264 -7.54 3.94 -16.05
C ILE A 264 -6.20 3.51 -15.43
N PRO A 265 -5.14 3.28 -16.21
CA PRO A 265 -3.87 2.79 -15.69
C PRO A 265 -3.28 3.74 -14.65
N ASP A 266 -2.69 3.15 -13.61
CA ASP A 266 -1.87 3.87 -12.64
C ASP A 266 -0.80 4.70 -13.35
N LYS A 267 -0.40 5.82 -12.74
CA LYS A 267 0.52 6.78 -13.36
C LYS A 267 -0.15 7.54 -14.53
N THR A 268 -1.37 8.01 -14.31
CA THR A 268 -2.13 8.92 -15.18
C THR A 268 -2.45 10.19 -14.42
N ASP A 269 -1.88 11.33 -14.82
CA ASP A 269 -2.07 12.61 -14.14
C ASP A 269 -3.19 13.43 -14.80
N VAL A 270 -3.28 13.37 -16.13
CA VAL A 270 -4.25 14.12 -16.94
C VAL A 270 -4.97 13.18 -17.91
N ILE A 271 -6.30 13.21 -17.90
CA ILE A 271 -7.15 12.50 -18.86
C ILE A 271 -7.58 13.50 -19.92
N LEU A 272 -7.10 13.29 -21.15
CA LEU A 272 -7.29 14.21 -22.26
C LEU A 272 -8.74 14.24 -22.76
N SER A 273 -9.11 15.35 -23.40
CA SER A 273 -10.42 15.48 -24.01
C SER A 273 -10.70 14.35 -24.99
N ASN A 274 -11.95 13.88 -25.00
CA ASN A 274 -12.38 12.84 -25.93
C ASN A 274 -11.54 11.55 -25.88
N ALA A 275 -10.93 11.22 -24.74
CA ALA A 275 -10.01 10.08 -24.60
C ALA A 275 -10.59 8.74 -25.12
N PHE A 276 -11.92 8.57 -25.12
CA PHE A 276 -12.60 7.36 -25.58
C PHE A 276 -13.36 7.48 -26.92
N GLN A 277 -13.30 8.60 -27.64
CA GLN A 277 -14.13 8.87 -28.84
C GLN A 277 -13.96 7.86 -29.99
N SER A 278 -12.87 7.08 -30.03
CA SER A 278 -12.59 6.15 -31.13
C SER A 278 -12.26 4.73 -30.65
N VAL A 279 -12.78 4.31 -29.50
CA VAL A 279 -12.52 2.97 -28.97
C VAL A 279 -13.37 1.87 -29.61
N VAL A 280 -14.48 2.22 -30.28
CA VAL A 280 -15.36 1.26 -30.99
C VAL A 280 -15.82 1.85 -32.32
N PHE A 281 -15.89 1.01 -33.37
CA PHE A 281 -16.37 1.37 -34.70
C PHE A 281 -17.73 0.72 -35.01
N PRO A 282 -18.69 1.44 -35.64
CA PRO A 282 -18.74 2.90 -35.82
C PRO A 282 -19.36 3.58 -34.58
N GLN A 283 -18.74 4.66 -34.08
CA GLN A 283 -19.14 5.61 -32.99
C GLN A 283 -20.33 5.26 -32.08
N LYS A 284 -20.46 4.01 -31.65
CA LYS A 284 -21.56 3.56 -30.81
C LYS A 284 -21.24 3.89 -29.37
N LEU A 285 -22.23 4.38 -28.64
CA LEU A 285 -22.12 4.54 -27.20
C LEU A 285 -21.77 3.19 -26.56
N VAL A 286 -20.75 3.18 -25.71
CA VAL A 286 -20.31 1.97 -25.03
C VAL A 286 -20.83 1.99 -23.61
N LYS A 287 -21.69 1.02 -23.27
CA LYS A 287 -22.13 0.80 -21.89
C LYS A 287 -21.06 0.03 -21.14
N VAL A 288 -20.71 0.53 -19.96
CA VAL A 288 -19.79 -0.12 -19.04
C VAL A 288 -20.39 -0.11 -17.65
N ARG A 289 -20.19 -1.19 -16.91
CA ARG A 289 -20.68 -1.30 -15.53
C ARG A 289 -20.01 -0.25 -14.64
N GLN A 290 -18.69 -0.15 -14.73
CA GLN A 290 -17.91 0.69 -13.81
C GLN A 290 -16.72 1.37 -14.49
N ILE A 291 -16.42 2.60 -14.05
CA ILE A 291 -15.22 3.36 -14.43
C ILE A 291 -14.43 3.69 -13.16
N ILE A 292 -13.12 3.41 -13.15
CA ILE A 292 -12.25 3.62 -11.99
C ILE A 292 -11.04 4.45 -12.42
N LEU A 293 -10.89 5.63 -11.84
CA LEU A 293 -9.76 6.53 -12.05
C LEU A 293 -8.74 6.32 -10.93
N PRO A 294 -7.43 6.23 -11.23
CA PRO A 294 -6.40 6.08 -10.21
C PRO A 294 -6.21 7.40 -9.50
N GLU A 295 -5.74 7.34 -8.26
CA GLU A 295 -5.48 8.54 -7.45
C GLU A 295 -4.62 9.55 -8.23
N SER A 296 -3.64 9.14 -9.05
CA SER A 296 -2.79 10.05 -9.85
C SER A 296 -3.54 11.13 -10.63
N VAL A 297 -4.81 10.91 -10.98
CA VAL A 297 -5.60 11.87 -11.76
C VAL A 297 -5.81 13.17 -10.97
N ARG A 298 -5.30 14.27 -11.53
CA ARG A 298 -5.54 15.64 -11.05
C ARG A 298 -6.42 16.42 -12.01
N GLU A 299 -6.42 16.06 -13.29
CA GLU A 299 -7.20 16.75 -14.32
C GLU A 299 -7.92 15.75 -15.23
N ILE A 300 -9.20 16.02 -15.45
CA ILE A 300 -10.04 15.35 -16.43
C ILE A 300 -10.54 16.43 -17.38
N GLN A 301 -10.18 16.35 -18.65
CA GLN A 301 -10.56 17.36 -19.64
C GLN A 301 -11.94 17.11 -20.26
N ASP A 302 -12.40 18.06 -21.06
CA ASP A 302 -13.75 18.06 -21.65
C ASP A 302 -14.07 16.77 -22.39
N HIS A 303 -15.25 16.21 -22.14
CA HIS A 303 -15.75 15.01 -22.82
C HIS A 303 -14.83 13.77 -22.69
N ALA A 304 -13.92 13.74 -21.71
CA ALA A 304 -12.93 12.67 -21.56
C ALA A 304 -13.52 11.26 -21.66
N PHE A 305 -14.65 11.00 -20.98
CA PHE A 305 -15.36 9.72 -20.97
C PHE A 305 -16.71 9.76 -21.71
N TRP A 306 -16.97 10.78 -22.53
CA TRP A 306 -18.30 11.00 -23.13
C TRP A 306 -18.83 9.85 -24.02
N GLN A 307 -17.93 9.05 -24.58
CA GLN A 307 -18.25 7.87 -25.39
C GLN A 307 -18.66 6.65 -24.53
N LEU A 308 -18.52 6.74 -23.21
CA LEU A 308 -18.80 5.67 -22.25
C LEU A 308 -20.02 6.06 -21.41
N GLU A 309 -20.97 5.14 -21.25
CA GLU A 309 -22.08 5.27 -20.31
C GLU A 309 -21.85 4.31 -19.14
N ALA A 310 -21.58 4.86 -17.96
CA ALA A 310 -21.44 4.05 -16.75
C ALA A 310 -22.82 3.62 -16.23
N GLU A 311 -23.05 2.32 -16.00
CA GLU A 311 -24.35 1.80 -15.56
C GLU A 311 -24.50 1.66 -14.05
N GLU A 312 -23.40 1.44 -13.31
CA GLU A 312 -23.40 1.33 -11.85
C GLU A 312 -22.60 2.45 -11.19
N THR A 313 -21.29 2.52 -11.42
CA THR A 313 -20.42 3.39 -10.62
C THR A 313 -19.29 4.04 -11.40
N ILE A 314 -18.97 5.27 -11.02
CA ILE A 314 -17.72 5.94 -11.39
C ILE A 314 -16.97 6.30 -10.12
N VAL A 315 -15.71 5.87 -10.01
CA VAL A 315 -14.83 6.24 -8.91
C VAL A 315 -13.88 7.33 -9.42
N VAL A 316 -14.00 8.53 -8.85
CA VAL A 316 -13.12 9.66 -9.14
C VAL A 316 -12.38 10.03 -7.86
N PRO A 317 -11.04 10.15 -7.88
CA PRO A 317 -10.27 10.59 -6.72
C PRO A 317 -10.72 11.96 -6.23
N ASP A 318 -10.87 12.11 -4.92
CA ASP A 318 -11.25 13.38 -4.29
C ASP A 318 -10.27 14.52 -4.59
N ARG A 319 -9.00 14.16 -4.85
CA ARG A 319 -7.93 15.11 -5.20
C ARG A 319 -7.95 15.60 -6.64
N THR A 320 -8.94 15.20 -7.43
CA THR A 320 -9.10 15.69 -8.80
C THR A 320 -9.35 17.19 -8.76
N GLU A 321 -8.40 18.01 -9.21
CA GLU A 321 -8.43 19.47 -9.08
C GLU A 321 -9.27 20.15 -10.17
N GLN A 322 -9.30 19.55 -11.37
CA GLN A 322 -9.93 20.10 -12.56
C GLN A 322 -10.76 19.04 -13.28
N ILE A 323 -12.01 19.39 -13.59
CA ILE A 323 -12.94 18.52 -14.32
C ILE A 323 -13.61 19.36 -15.40
N GLY A 324 -13.39 18.94 -16.65
CA GLY A 324 -13.89 19.56 -17.86
C GLY A 324 -15.38 19.34 -18.06
N THR A 325 -15.93 20.10 -19.00
CA THR A 325 -17.33 20.08 -19.37
C THR A 325 -17.72 18.70 -19.87
N ASP A 326 -18.85 18.18 -19.36
CA ASP A 326 -19.45 16.90 -19.76
C ASP A 326 -18.45 15.72 -19.82
N ALA A 327 -17.52 15.69 -18.86
CA ALA A 327 -16.50 14.67 -18.73
C ALA A 327 -17.09 13.24 -18.61
N PHE A 328 -18.27 13.08 -18.00
CA PHE A 328 -18.91 11.78 -17.74
C PHE A 328 -20.32 11.68 -18.32
N ARG A 329 -20.71 10.46 -18.69
CA ARG A 329 -22.11 10.09 -18.98
C ARG A 329 -22.53 8.93 -18.08
N MET A 330 -23.73 9.05 -17.53
CA MET A 330 -24.24 8.14 -16.51
C MET A 330 -25.56 7.53 -16.96
N GLY A 331 -25.68 6.22 -16.78
CA GLY A 331 -26.91 5.49 -16.95
C GLY A 331 -27.91 5.78 -15.84
N GLU A 332 -29.14 5.31 -16.03
CA GLU A 332 -30.30 5.67 -15.20
C GLU A 332 -30.16 5.29 -13.73
N SER A 333 -29.26 4.39 -13.36
CA SER A 333 -29.02 3.99 -11.96
C SER A 333 -27.60 4.30 -11.45
N ALA A 334 -26.75 4.87 -12.30
CA ALA A 334 -25.37 5.10 -11.94
C ALA A 334 -25.22 6.26 -10.95
N TYR A 335 -24.15 6.20 -10.17
CA TYR A 335 -23.70 7.26 -9.27
C TYR A 335 -22.18 7.41 -9.29
N ILE A 336 -21.69 8.59 -8.91
CA ILE A 336 -20.26 8.86 -8.72
C ILE A 336 -19.92 8.73 -7.24
N ILE A 337 -18.87 7.96 -6.93
CA ILE A 337 -18.32 7.89 -5.59
C ILE A 337 -17.44 9.11 -5.36
N CYS A 338 -17.81 9.94 -4.39
CA CYS A 338 -17.07 11.11 -3.97
C CYS A 338 -17.44 11.52 -2.54
N HIS A 339 -16.65 12.42 -1.95
CA HIS A 339 -16.94 13.01 -0.64
C HIS A 339 -17.42 14.46 -0.75
N ARG A 340 -18.22 14.88 0.24
CA ARG A 340 -18.74 16.26 0.33
C ARG A 340 -17.57 17.25 0.42
N GLY A 341 -17.65 18.35 -0.33
CA GLY A 341 -16.61 19.39 -0.35
C GLY A 341 -15.43 19.13 -1.30
N THR A 342 -15.48 18.06 -2.10
CA THR A 342 -14.49 17.79 -3.14
C THR A 342 -14.88 18.45 -4.46
N ARG A 343 -13.91 18.66 -5.36
CA ARG A 343 -14.18 19.24 -6.68
C ARG A 343 -15.10 18.36 -7.53
N ILE A 344 -14.97 17.03 -7.43
CA ILE A 344 -15.89 16.11 -8.11
C ILE A 344 -17.31 16.23 -7.55
N TYR A 345 -17.48 16.40 -6.24
CA TYR A 345 -18.80 16.64 -5.66
C TYR A 345 -19.41 17.95 -6.19
N GLU A 346 -18.66 19.05 -6.21
CA GLU A 346 -19.10 20.33 -6.80
C GLU A 346 -19.52 20.18 -8.27
N TYR A 347 -18.70 19.46 -9.05
CA TYR A 347 -18.98 19.16 -10.45
C TYR A 347 -20.31 18.38 -10.60
N CYS A 348 -20.52 17.35 -9.77
CA CYS A 348 -21.73 16.53 -9.81
C CYS A 348 -22.97 17.37 -9.48
N GLN A 349 -22.90 18.22 -8.46
CA GLN A 349 -24.00 19.11 -8.08
C GLN A 349 -24.37 20.06 -9.24
N LYS A 350 -23.37 20.69 -9.87
CA LYS A 350 -23.58 21.60 -11.02
C LYS A 350 -24.19 20.90 -12.23
N LYS A 351 -23.84 19.62 -12.45
CA LYS A 351 -24.30 18.81 -13.59
C LYS A 351 -25.53 17.95 -13.26
N HIS A 352 -26.08 18.09 -12.05
CA HIS A 352 -27.19 17.27 -11.55
C HIS A 352 -26.94 15.76 -11.66
N LEU A 353 -25.69 15.34 -11.40
CA LEU A 353 -25.27 13.94 -11.38
C LEU A 353 -25.41 13.38 -9.97
N ARG A 354 -25.89 12.14 -9.86
CA ARG A 354 -26.03 11.45 -8.57
C ARG A 354 -24.68 11.06 -7.98
N THR A 355 -24.57 11.19 -6.67
CA THR A 355 -23.36 10.85 -5.92
C THR A 355 -23.61 9.89 -4.77
N SER A 356 -22.56 9.27 -4.24
CA SER A 356 -22.62 8.51 -2.98
C SER A 356 -23.15 9.36 -1.81
N VAL A 357 -22.85 10.66 -1.80
CA VAL A 357 -23.33 11.59 -0.77
C VAL A 357 -24.85 11.75 -0.82
N ASP A 358 -25.42 11.95 -2.02
CA ASP A 358 -26.88 12.10 -2.18
C ASP A 358 -27.63 10.84 -1.73
N MET A 359 -27.05 9.67 -2.04
CA MET A 359 -27.65 8.40 -1.62
C MET A 359 -27.64 8.22 -0.11
N ASP A 360 -26.54 8.56 0.57
CA ASP A 360 -26.48 8.50 2.03
C ASP A 360 -27.46 9.49 2.68
N ASP A 361 -27.58 10.70 2.13
CA ASP A 361 -28.55 11.69 2.57
C ASP A 361 -30.00 11.16 2.41
N TRP A 362 -30.32 10.52 1.27
CA TRP A 362 -31.63 9.93 1.03
C TRP A 362 -31.92 8.75 1.96
N ARG A 363 -30.95 7.86 2.19
CA ARG A 363 -31.10 6.75 3.14
C ARG A 363 -31.43 7.27 4.53
N ASN A 364 -30.70 8.29 4.99
CA ASN A 364 -30.92 8.91 6.30
C ASN A 364 -32.29 9.60 6.40
N ALA A 365 -32.78 10.17 5.29
CA ALA A 365 -34.11 10.75 5.20
C ALA A 365 -35.24 9.72 5.01
N GLY A 366 -34.93 8.41 4.95
CA GLY A 366 -35.90 7.35 4.67
C GLY A 366 -36.44 7.35 3.23
N LEU A 367 -35.71 7.98 2.31
CA LEU A 367 -36.02 8.09 0.88
C LEU A 367 -35.29 7.03 0.06
N CYS A 368 -35.80 6.71 -1.13
CA CYS A 368 -35.18 5.74 -2.02
C CYS A 368 -33.74 6.13 -2.36
N GLN A 369 -32.79 5.25 -2.04
CA GLN A 369 -31.37 5.46 -2.34
C GLN A 369 -31.07 5.60 -3.84
N TYR A 370 -31.96 5.13 -4.72
CA TYR A 370 -31.74 5.14 -6.17
C TYR A 370 -32.23 6.42 -6.87
N CYS A 371 -33.25 7.08 -6.32
CA CYS A 371 -33.90 8.22 -6.99
C CYS A 371 -34.40 9.33 -6.04
N GLY A 372 -34.16 9.22 -4.73
CA GLY A 372 -34.67 10.17 -3.73
C GLY A 372 -36.19 10.13 -3.51
N GLY A 373 -36.91 9.20 -4.14
CA GLY A 373 -38.37 9.11 -4.05
C GLY A 373 -38.87 8.53 -2.74
N GLN A 374 -40.08 8.90 -2.32
CA GLN A 374 -40.69 8.33 -1.13
C GLN A 374 -40.88 6.80 -1.23
N ILE A 375 -40.58 6.09 -0.15
CA ILE A 375 -40.85 4.66 -0.02
C ILE A 375 -42.30 4.43 0.42
N SER A 376 -42.98 3.50 -0.24
CA SER A 376 -44.30 3.02 0.18
C SER A 376 -44.23 2.34 1.52
N PHE A 377 -45.06 2.77 2.47
CA PHE A 377 -45.10 2.19 3.81
C PHE A 377 -45.59 0.73 3.80
N ILE A 378 -46.56 0.41 2.93
CA ILE A 378 -47.20 -0.91 2.88
C ILE A 378 -46.33 -1.91 2.13
N TRP A 379 -45.83 -1.52 0.95
CA TRP A 379 -45.14 -2.43 0.03
C TRP A 379 -43.61 -2.37 0.15
N LYS A 380 -43.08 -1.42 0.94
CA LYS A 380 -41.64 -1.14 1.08
C LYS A 380 -40.88 -0.88 -0.23
N ASN A 381 -41.59 -0.49 -1.30
CA ASN A 381 -41.00 -0.13 -2.59
C ASN A 381 -41.09 1.38 -2.85
N CYS A 382 -40.15 1.93 -3.60
CA CYS A 382 -40.15 3.33 -4.01
C CYS A 382 -41.35 3.64 -4.91
N LYS A 383 -42.07 4.74 -4.61
CA LYS A 383 -43.22 5.19 -5.40
C LYS A 383 -42.85 5.77 -6.77
N ILE A 384 -41.58 6.11 -7.00
CA ILE A 384 -41.09 6.68 -8.26
C ILE A 384 -40.51 5.58 -9.15
N CYS A 385 -39.49 4.86 -8.67
CA CYS A 385 -38.77 3.87 -9.48
C CYS A 385 -39.18 2.42 -9.23
N GLY A 386 -40.13 2.16 -8.32
CA GLY A 386 -40.65 0.81 -8.02
C GLY A 386 -39.69 -0.12 -7.27
N ARG A 387 -38.43 0.28 -7.05
CA ARG A 387 -37.41 -0.56 -6.39
C ARG A 387 -37.70 -0.79 -4.91
N PRO A 388 -37.39 -1.98 -4.37
CA PRO A 388 -37.54 -2.26 -2.94
C PRO A 388 -36.58 -1.43 -2.09
N LYS A 389 -36.96 -1.18 -0.83
CA LYS A 389 -36.05 -0.67 0.20
C LYS A 389 -35.15 -1.81 0.68
N ASP A 390 -33.88 -1.70 0.36
CA ASP A 390 -32.84 -2.72 0.51
C ASP A 390 -31.63 -2.24 1.34
N TYR A 391 -31.86 -1.24 2.20
CA TYR A 391 -30.90 -0.68 3.14
C TYR A 391 -31.52 -0.44 4.52
#